data_AF-A0A2N1QSR4-F1
#
_entry.id   AF-A0A2N1QSR4-F1
#
_cell.length_a   1.000
_cell.length_b   1.000
_cell.length_c   1.000
_cell.angle_alpha   90.00
_cell.angle_beta   90.00
_cell.angle_gamma   90.00
#
_symmetry.space_group_name_H-M   'P 1'
#
loop_
_entity.id
_entity.type
_entity.pdbx_description
1 polymer ?
#
loop_
_entity_poly.entity_id
_entity_poly.type
_entity_poly.pdbx_seq_one_letter_code
_entity_poly.pdbx_strand_id
1 'polypeptide(L)'
;MGQHWPAPCPRFFGADHRPAQGNGRRILRGTRVRCAEPALSVVTTTIGNDLIDFRASHNRGRAEQPRMLARVLTASERTQLADEGAGDIGFALLWSAKEAAYKAAKKIQPALVFAPGRWQLASADLALADGEKSGTVRIPDHPPIRVSWQH
;
A
#
# COMPACT_ATOMS: atom_id res chain seq x y z
N MET A 1 0.92 51.93 0.85
CA MET A 1 0.25 52.26 -0.43
C MET A 1 1.29 53.01 -1.27
N GLY A 2 2.00 52.34 -2.16
CA GLY A 2 1.57 52.02 -3.51
C GLY A 2 2.38 52.92 -4.45
N GLN A 3 3.56 52.48 -4.88
CA GLN A 3 4.41 53.21 -5.82
C GLN A 3 4.46 52.44 -7.15
N HIS A 4 4.20 53.20 -8.20
CA HIS A 4 3.87 52.82 -9.57
C HIS A 4 5.15 52.62 -10.40
N TRP A 5 5.20 51.59 -11.25
CA TRP A 5 6.22 51.43 -12.30
C TRP A 5 5.78 52.18 -13.58
N PRO A 6 6.71 52.63 -14.45
CA PRO A 6 6.93 51.85 -15.68
C PRO A 6 8.39 51.84 -16.22
N ALA A 7 8.58 50.99 -17.23
CA ALA A 7 9.82 50.48 -17.83
C ALA A 7 10.69 51.48 -18.63
N PRO A 8 11.90 51.04 -19.05
CA PRO A 8 12.11 50.93 -20.50
C PRO A 8 12.98 49.73 -20.97
N CYS A 9 12.76 49.33 -22.22
CA CYS A 9 13.66 48.59 -23.14
C CYS A 9 13.64 49.37 -24.48
N PRO A 10 14.45 49.09 -25.53
CA PRO A 10 15.69 48.29 -25.69
C PRO A 10 16.81 49.07 -26.48
N ARG A 11 17.95 48.44 -26.82
CA ARG A 11 18.60 48.49 -28.17
C ARG A 11 19.87 47.62 -28.29
N PHE A 12 19.96 46.92 -29.42
CA PHE A 12 21.06 46.09 -29.97
C PHE A 12 22.20 46.94 -30.57
N PHE A 13 23.44 46.39 -30.67
CA PHE A 13 24.22 46.26 -31.94
C PHE A 13 25.60 45.57 -31.79
N GLY A 14 25.91 44.65 -32.73
CA GLY A 14 27.23 44.30 -33.33
C GLY A 14 28.20 43.42 -32.51
N ALA A 15 29.07 42.58 -33.07
CA ALA A 15 29.30 42.04 -34.41
C ALA A 15 30.30 40.86 -34.30
N ASP A 16 30.38 40.08 -35.38
CA ASP A 16 31.19 38.90 -35.70
C ASP A 16 32.53 38.65 -34.98
N HIS A 17 32.78 37.39 -34.57
CA HIS A 17 34.06 36.70 -34.76
C HIS A 17 33.88 35.16 -34.74
N ARG A 18 34.04 34.50 -35.90
CA ARG A 18 34.38 33.07 -35.99
C ARG A 18 35.88 32.89 -35.74
N PRO A 19 36.29 31.78 -35.11
CA PRO A 19 37.46 31.07 -35.62
C PRO A 19 37.18 29.61 -35.96
N ALA A 20 38.10 29.11 -36.76
CA ALA A 20 38.07 27.92 -37.60
C ALA A 20 37.99 26.56 -36.86
N GLN A 21 37.49 25.58 -37.60
CA GLN A 21 37.52 24.15 -37.31
C GLN A 21 38.93 23.64 -37.02
N GLY A 22 39.11 22.98 -35.88
CA GLY A 22 40.19 22.04 -35.62
C GLY A 22 39.67 20.60 -35.72
N ASN A 23 40.22 19.81 -36.64
CA ASN A 23 39.90 18.39 -36.83
C ASN A 23 40.67 17.54 -35.79
N GLY A 24 40.01 17.20 -34.68
CA GLY A 24 40.59 16.46 -33.55
C GLY A 24 40.52 14.94 -33.62
N ARG A 25 40.74 14.33 -34.80
CA ARG A 25 40.87 12.86 -34.91
C ARG A 25 42.17 12.35 -34.24
N ARG A 26 42.07 12.06 -32.94
CA ARG A 26 42.85 11.13 -32.07
C ARG A 26 42.65 11.69 -30.66
N ILE A 27 42.15 10.95 -29.66
CA ILE A 27 42.78 9.78 -29.06
C ILE A 27 41.66 8.89 -28.47
N LEU A 28 41.53 7.66 -28.96
CA LEU A 28 40.89 6.57 -28.22
C LEU A 28 41.92 6.01 -27.23
N ARG A 29 41.75 6.27 -25.94
CA ARG A 29 42.36 5.46 -24.87
C ARG A 29 41.35 5.21 -23.76
N GLY A 30 40.66 4.07 -23.91
CA GLY A 30 40.40 3.14 -22.83
C GLY A 30 39.70 3.67 -21.58
N THR A 31 38.49 4.21 -21.72
CA THR A 31 37.56 4.18 -20.59
C THR A 31 36.87 2.82 -20.64
N ARG A 32 37.20 1.92 -19.70
CA ARG A 32 36.35 0.76 -19.41
C ARG A 32 34.97 1.34 -19.07
N VAL A 33 34.03 1.23 -20.01
CA VAL A 33 32.61 1.32 -19.68
C VAL A 33 32.39 0.18 -18.71
N ARG A 34 32.29 0.51 -17.41
CA ARG A 34 31.72 -0.45 -16.47
C ARG A 34 30.33 -0.72 -17.01
N CYS A 35 30.12 -1.92 -17.53
CA CYS A 35 28.78 -2.42 -17.76
C CYS A 35 28.09 -2.29 -16.41
N ALA A 36 27.08 -1.42 -16.32
CA ALA A 36 26.32 -1.27 -15.09
C ALA A 36 25.76 -2.66 -14.75
N GLU A 37 26.19 -3.21 -13.62
CA GLU A 37 25.65 -4.46 -13.11
C GLU A 37 24.12 -4.33 -13.06
N PRO A 38 23.37 -5.35 -13.55
CA PRO A 38 21.93 -5.22 -13.66
C PRO A 38 21.33 -5.11 -12.26
N ALA A 39 20.74 -3.94 -12.03
CA ALA A 39 19.70 -3.58 -11.06
C ALA A 39 19.73 -4.29 -9.69
N LEU A 40 19.94 -3.49 -8.64
CA LEU A 40 19.31 -3.70 -7.35
C LEU A 40 17.86 -4.12 -7.60
N SER A 41 17.50 -5.37 -7.30
CA SER A 41 16.09 -5.76 -7.26
C SER A 41 15.44 -4.92 -6.17
N VAL A 42 14.70 -3.88 -6.57
CA VAL A 42 13.88 -3.13 -5.63
C VAL A 42 12.81 -4.10 -5.15
N VAL A 43 13.02 -4.67 -3.96
CA VAL A 43 12.00 -5.46 -3.29
C VAL A 43 10.93 -4.47 -2.82
N THR A 44 9.90 -4.28 -3.64
CA THR A 44 8.77 -3.42 -3.30
C THR A 44 7.86 -4.18 -2.34
N THR A 45 8.25 -4.27 -1.06
CA THR A 45 7.36 -4.81 -0.03
C THR A 45 6.18 -3.88 0.13
N THR A 46 5.01 -4.39 -0.16
CA THR A 46 3.77 -3.62 -0.15
C THR A 46 3.02 -3.89 1.15
N ILE A 47 2.85 -2.85 1.98
CA ILE A 47 2.21 -2.95 3.30
C ILE A 47 0.86 -2.26 3.29
N GLY A 48 -0.15 -2.87 3.92
CA GLY A 48 -1.42 -2.24 4.24
C GLY A 48 -1.67 -2.30 5.75
N ASN A 49 -2.22 -1.23 6.32
CA ASN A 49 -2.49 -1.13 7.75
C ASN A 49 -3.97 -0.79 7.99
N ASP A 50 -4.53 -1.28 9.09
CA ASP A 50 -5.89 -0.98 9.53
C ASP A 50 -5.97 -0.94 11.06
N LEU A 51 -6.80 -0.03 11.60
CA LEU A 51 -6.95 0.21 13.03
C LEU A 51 -8.44 0.33 13.35
N ILE A 52 -8.88 -0.33 14.42
CA ILE A 52 -10.25 -0.21 14.96
C ILE A 52 -10.19 0.29 16.40
N ASP A 53 -10.97 1.32 16.69
CA ASP A 53 -11.19 1.79 18.06
C ASP A 53 -12.41 1.08 18.68
N PHE A 54 -12.16 0.24 19.68
CA PHE A 54 -13.19 -0.47 20.44
C PHE A 54 -14.02 0.44 21.35
N ARG A 55 -13.55 1.66 21.66
CA ARG A 55 -14.28 2.63 22.46
C ARG A 55 -15.33 3.38 21.65
N ALA A 56 -15.19 3.39 20.32
CA ALA A 56 -16.15 4.03 19.44
C ALA A 56 -17.48 3.28 19.44
N SER A 57 -18.57 3.99 19.75
CA SER A 57 -19.92 3.40 19.90
C SER A 57 -20.42 2.69 18.64
N HIS A 58 -20.02 3.16 17.45
CA HIS A 58 -20.42 2.58 16.18
C HIS A 58 -19.75 1.25 15.84
N ASN A 59 -18.76 0.80 16.64
CA ASN A 59 -18.11 -0.50 16.51
C ASN A 59 -18.72 -1.56 17.44
N ARG A 60 -19.62 -1.16 18.35
CA ARG A 60 -20.33 -2.08 19.25
C ARG A 60 -21.54 -2.72 18.56
N GLY A 61 -21.82 -3.97 18.91
CA GLY A 61 -22.93 -4.76 18.37
C GLY A 61 -22.78 -5.07 16.88
N ARG A 62 -21.57 -5.02 16.32
CA ARG A 62 -21.31 -5.35 14.91
C ARG A 62 -21.38 -6.85 14.69
N ALA A 63 -20.90 -7.63 15.65
CA ALA A 63 -21.00 -9.08 15.62
C ALA A 63 -22.44 -9.60 15.76
N GLU A 64 -23.37 -8.76 16.21
CA GLU A 64 -24.78 -9.13 16.36
C GLU A 64 -25.61 -8.85 15.09
N GLN A 65 -25.02 -8.22 14.07
CA GLN A 65 -25.73 -7.81 12.85
C GLN A 65 -25.59 -8.87 11.74
N PRO A 66 -26.60 -9.73 11.49
CA PRO A 66 -26.42 -10.90 10.63
C PRO A 66 -26.15 -10.52 9.17
N ARG A 67 -26.77 -9.43 8.69
CA ARG A 67 -26.54 -8.91 7.34
C ARG A 67 -25.11 -8.41 7.15
N MET A 68 -24.52 -7.83 8.18
CA MET A 68 -23.13 -7.35 8.15
C MET A 68 -22.18 -8.55 8.16
N LEU A 69 -22.38 -9.50 9.07
CA LEU A 69 -21.59 -10.74 9.11
C LEU A 69 -21.64 -11.49 7.78
N ALA A 70 -22.82 -11.65 7.18
CA ALA A 70 -22.98 -12.35 5.91
C ALA A 70 -22.28 -11.66 4.73
N ARG A 71 -22.16 -10.32 4.78
CA ARG A 71 -21.49 -9.53 3.73
C ARG A 71 -19.96 -9.55 3.85
N VAL A 72 -19.45 -9.61 5.08
CA VAL A 72 -18.03 -9.41 5.38
C VAL A 72 -17.30 -10.72 5.59
N LEU A 73 -17.92 -11.65 6.29
CA LEU A 73 -17.32 -12.90 6.71
C LEU A 73 -17.76 -14.04 5.79
N THR A 74 -16.86 -14.99 5.59
CA THR A 74 -17.16 -16.29 5.01
C THR A 74 -17.97 -17.14 5.99
N ALA A 75 -18.56 -18.24 5.50
CA ALA A 75 -19.28 -19.16 6.38
C ALA A 75 -18.37 -19.73 7.49
N SER A 76 -17.13 -20.13 7.16
CA SER A 76 -16.18 -20.67 8.13
C SER A 76 -15.79 -19.66 9.21
N GLU A 77 -15.56 -18.40 8.83
CA GLU A 77 -15.21 -17.35 9.80
C GLU A 77 -16.38 -17.02 10.72
N ARG A 78 -17.63 -17.09 10.22
CA ARG A 78 -18.81 -16.92 11.08
C ARG A 78 -18.96 -18.08 12.07
N THR A 79 -18.71 -19.31 11.63
CA THR A 79 -18.70 -20.48 12.51
C THR A 79 -17.63 -20.33 13.59
N GLN A 80 -16.39 -20.00 13.20
CA GLN A 80 -15.30 -19.78 14.14
C GLN A 80 -15.61 -18.66 15.14
N LEU A 81 -16.15 -17.52 14.67
CA LEU A 81 -16.54 -16.41 15.52
C LEU A 81 -17.58 -16.82 16.57
N ALA A 82 -18.54 -17.67 16.19
CA ALA A 82 -19.58 -18.18 17.07
C ALA A 82 -19.02 -19.21 18.06
N ASP A 83 -18.21 -20.17 17.59
CA ASP A 83 -17.65 -21.25 18.40
C ASP A 83 -16.69 -20.71 19.48
N GLU A 84 -15.91 -19.68 19.15
CA GLU A 84 -14.99 -19.04 20.10
C GLU A 84 -15.66 -17.99 21.00
N GLY A 85 -16.92 -17.61 20.72
CA GLY A 85 -17.61 -16.55 21.47
C GLY A 85 -16.90 -15.18 21.38
N ALA A 86 -16.17 -14.92 20.30
CA ALA A 86 -15.25 -13.79 20.21
C ALA A 86 -15.93 -12.42 19.95
N GLY A 87 -17.23 -12.40 19.66
CA GLY A 87 -18.06 -11.19 19.61
C GLY A 87 -17.52 -10.06 18.72
N ASP A 88 -17.70 -8.81 19.15
CA ASP A 88 -17.23 -7.63 18.40
C ASP A 88 -15.72 -7.59 18.22
N ILE A 89 -14.96 -8.16 19.16
CA ILE A 89 -13.50 -8.21 19.08
C ILE A 89 -13.06 -9.11 17.94
N GLY A 90 -13.57 -10.34 17.89
CA GLY A 90 -13.26 -11.26 16.80
C GLY A 90 -13.72 -10.72 15.44
N PHE A 91 -14.88 -10.04 15.41
CA PHE A 91 -15.35 -9.37 14.20
C PHE A 91 -14.39 -8.25 13.75
N ALA A 92 -13.94 -7.40 14.67
CA ALA A 92 -13.00 -6.33 14.38
C ALA A 92 -11.66 -6.87 13.86
N LEU A 93 -11.13 -7.93 14.48
CA LEU A 93 -9.91 -8.59 14.03
C LEU A 93 -10.06 -9.09 12.58
N LEU A 94 -11.14 -9.83 12.29
CA LEU A 94 -11.42 -10.33 10.95
C LEU A 94 -11.56 -9.19 9.92
N TRP A 95 -12.26 -8.12 10.28
CA TRP A 95 -12.43 -6.94 9.44
C TRP A 95 -11.08 -6.28 9.15
N SER A 96 -10.31 -5.93 10.18
CA SER A 96 -9.04 -5.23 10.03
C SER A 96 -8.00 -6.05 9.28
N ALA A 97 -7.95 -7.37 9.51
CA ALA A 97 -7.09 -8.26 8.72
C ALA A 97 -7.40 -8.18 7.23
N LYS A 98 -8.69 -8.20 6.85
CA LYS A 98 -9.11 -8.12 5.44
C LYS A 98 -8.85 -6.74 4.83
N GLU A 99 -9.08 -5.66 5.56
CA GLU A 99 -8.77 -4.29 5.12
C GLU A 99 -7.26 -4.07 4.94
N ALA A 100 -6.44 -4.53 5.90
CA ALA A 100 -4.99 -4.46 5.80
C ALA A 100 -4.49 -5.24 4.57
N ALA A 101 -4.98 -6.45 4.37
CA ALA A 101 -4.67 -7.26 3.19
C ALA A 101 -5.11 -6.58 1.88
N TYR A 102 -6.31 -5.99 1.84
CA TYR A 102 -6.76 -5.22 0.67
C TYR A 102 -5.87 -4.04 0.36
N LYS A 103 -5.52 -3.22 1.35
CA LYS A 103 -4.66 -2.04 1.16
C LYS A 103 -3.28 -2.42 0.65
N ALA A 104 -2.76 -3.59 1.01
CA ALA A 104 -1.56 -4.15 0.42
C ALA A 104 -1.82 -4.61 -1.03
N ALA A 105 -2.81 -5.46 -1.25
CA ALA A 105 -3.14 -6.02 -2.57
C ALA A 105 -3.46 -4.95 -3.62
N LYS A 106 -4.21 -3.90 -3.25
CA LYS A 106 -4.67 -2.83 -4.13
C LYS A 106 -3.52 -2.04 -4.77
N LYS A 107 -2.37 -1.96 -4.10
CA LYS A 107 -1.16 -1.31 -4.61
C LYS A 107 -0.48 -2.13 -5.72
N ILE A 108 -0.68 -3.46 -5.72
CA ILE A 108 -0.18 -4.39 -6.75
C ILE A 108 -1.21 -4.53 -7.88
N GLN A 109 -2.49 -4.65 -7.52
CA GLN A 109 -3.61 -4.82 -8.44
C GLN A 109 -4.63 -3.68 -8.25
N PRO A 110 -4.47 -2.53 -8.94
CA PRO A 110 -5.37 -1.39 -8.83
C PRO A 110 -6.83 -1.69 -9.21
N ALA A 111 -7.09 -2.72 -10.01
CA ALA A 111 -8.44 -3.15 -10.36
C ALA A 111 -9.15 -3.95 -9.27
N LEU A 112 -8.45 -4.38 -8.21
CA LEU A 112 -9.04 -5.17 -7.13
C LEU A 112 -10.15 -4.38 -6.43
N VAL A 113 -11.32 -5.00 -6.29
CA VAL A 113 -12.46 -4.43 -5.56
C VAL A 113 -12.48 -5.02 -4.15
N PHE A 114 -12.80 -4.20 -3.16
CA PHE A 114 -12.98 -4.67 -1.79
C PHE A 114 -14.25 -5.54 -1.68
N ALA A 115 -14.04 -6.86 -1.57
CA ALA A 115 -15.10 -7.86 -1.49
C ALA A 115 -14.79 -8.87 -0.37
N PRO A 116 -14.78 -8.43 0.91
CA PRO A 116 -14.26 -9.19 2.04
C PRO A 116 -14.96 -10.54 2.25
N GLY A 117 -16.26 -10.65 1.93
CA GLY A 117 -16.99 -11.92 2.00
C GLY A 117 -16.51 -13.01 1.03
N ARG A 118 -15.67 -12.67 0.04
CA ARG A 118 -15.01 -13.62 -0.88
C ARG A 118 -13.60 -14.00 -0.43
N TRP A 119 -13.12 -13.42 0.66
CA TRP A 119 -11.76 -13.59 1.15
C TRP A 119 -11.81 -14.29 2.50
N GLN A 120 -10.80 -15.10 2.78
CA GLN A 120 -10.76 -15.90 3.99
C GLN A 120 -9.48 -15.58 4.77
N LEU A 121 -9.62 -15.25 6.05
CA LEU A 121 -8.52 -15.28 6.99
C LEU A 121 -8.32 -16.71 7.48
N ALA A 122 -7.08 -17.19 7.40
CA ALA A 122 -6.61 -18.35 8.14
C ALA A 122 -5.81 -17.86 9.36
N SER A 123 -6.39 -18.01 10.55
CA SER A 123 -5.75 -17.76 11.86
C SER A 123 -6.09 -18.88 12.83
N ALA A 124 -5.26 -19.06 13.87
CA ALA A 124 -5.46 -20.12 14.86
C ALA A 124 -6.56 -19.79 15.88
N ASP A 125 -6.71 -18.50 16.20
CA ASP A 125 -7.75 -17.99 17.11
C ASP A 125 -8.20 -16.58 16.66
N LEU A 126 -9.33 -16.13 17.21
CA LEU A 126 -9.89 -14.79 17.07
C LEU A 126 -9.89 -14.03 18.41
N ALA A 127 -9.40 -14.65 19.48
CA ALA A 127 -9.34 -14.06 20.80
C ALA A 127 -8.37 -12.87 20.84
N LEU A 128 -8.73 -11.82 21.58
CA LEU A 128 -7.76 -10.85 22.05
C LEU A 128 -6.83 -11.57 23.03
N ALA A 129 -5.55 -11.68 22.70
CA ALA A 129 -4.56 -12.07 23.67
C ALA A 129 -3.38 -11.11 23.56
N ASP A 130 -2.73 -10.88 24.69
CA ASP A 130 -1.53 -10.06 24.76
C ASP A 130 -0.44 -10.69 23.88
N GLY A 131 0.19 -9.87 23.04
CA GLY A 131 1.28 -10.28 22.15
C GLY A 131 0.95 -10.22 20.66
N GLU A 132 1.96 -10.51 19.85
CA GLU A 132 1.82 -10.51 18.39
C GLU A 132 1.16 -11.79 17.91
N LYS A 133 0.06 -11.63 17.18
CA LYS A 133 -0.61 -12.70 16.45
C LYS A 133 -0.46 -12.48 14.97
N SER A 134 -0.60 -13.56 14.21
CA SER A 134 -0.54 -13.51 12.76
C SER A 134 -1.51 -14.46 12.11
N GLY A 135 -1.81 -14.18 10.86
CA GLY A 135 -2.65 -15.00 10.01
C GLY A 135 -2.32 -14.75 8.55
N THR A 136 -3.09 -15.41 7.68
CA THR A 136 -2.96 -15.24 6.24
C THR A 136 -4.32 -14.99 5.63
N VAL A 137 -4.47 -13.88 4.90
CA VAL A 137 -5.66 -13.59 4.12
C VAL A 137 -5.49 -14.14 2.72
N ARG A 138 -6.47 -14.95 2.30
CA ARG A 138 -6.58 -15.49 0.94
C ARG A 138 -7.57 -14.65 0.15
N ILE A 139 -7.06 -13.98 -0.88
CA ILE A 139 -7.83 -13.23 -1.88
C ILE A 139 -7.79 -14.05 -3.17
N PRO A 140 -8.91 -14.31 -3.85
CA PRO A 140 -8.91 -14.98 -5.15
C PRO A 140 -7.95 -14.31 -6.13
N ASP A 141 -7.20 -15.11 -6.87
CA ASP A 141 -6.25 -14.67 -7.90
C ASP A 141 -5.11 -13.75 -7.41
N HIS A 142 -4.86 -13.72 -6.10
CA HIS A 142 -3.76 -12.97 -5.49
C HIS A 142 -2.92 -13.88 -4.59
N PRO A 143 -1.58 -13.70 -4.53
CA PRO A 143 -0.75 -14.40 -3.55
C PRO A 143 -1.27 -14.22 -2.11
N PRO A 144 -1.17 -15.23 -1.23
CA PRO A 144 -1.61 -15.10 0.15
C PRO A 144 -0.90 -13.94 0.85
N ILE A 145 -1.66 -13.11 1.57
CA ILE A 145 -1.13 -11.93 2.25
C ILE A 145 -1.01 -12.23 3.73
N ARG A 146 0.21 -12.13 4.25
CA ARG A 146 0.44 -12.22 5.70
C ARG A 146 -0.07 -10.97 6.38
N VAL A 147 -0.73 -11.17 7.49
CA VAL A 147 -1.22 -10.11 8.37
C VAL A 147 -0.75 -10.44 9.79
N SER A 148 -0.36 -9.40 10.52
CA SER A 148 -0.13 -9.50 11.96
C SER A 148 -0.90 -8.40 12.67
N TRP A 149 -1.26 -8.68 13.92
CA TRP A 149 -1.94 -7.74 14.79
C TRP A 149 -1.39 -7.85 16.21
N GLN A 150 -1.47 -6.73 16.89
CA GLN A 150 -1.08 -6.56 18.28
C GLN A 150 -2.21 -5.80 18.97
N HIS A 151 -2.48 -6.15 20.22
CA HIS A 151 -3.42 -5.45 21.08
C HIS A 151 -2.73 -5.13 22.41
#